data_AF-A0A7G6YAL3-F1
#
_entry.id   AF-A0A7G6YAL3-F1
#
_cell.length_a   1.000
_cell.length_b   1.000
_cell.length_c   1.000
_cell.angle_alpha   90.00
_cell.angle_beta   90.00
_cell.angle_gamma   90.00
#
_symmetry.space_group_name_H-M   'P 1'
#
loop_
_entity.id
_entity.type
_entity.pdbx_description
1 polymer ?
#
loop_
_entity_poly.entity_id
_entity_poly.type
_entity_poly.pdbx_seq_one_letter_code
_entity_poly.pdbx_strand_id
1 'polypeptide(L)'
;MNDQQDSGTGTGGWTGGQRAFGDFAPGLAHYTDRVLFDEVWERPGLAKRDRSLITVAALLAGGNIEQLRFHLAFARDNGATEQELIEAITHLAFYAGWPKAMSAMAMAKEVFAAGDGE
;
A
#
# COMPACT_ATOMS: atom_id res chain seq x y z
N MET A 1 31.11 3.84 30.95
CA MET A 1 31.09 2.36 30.92
C MET A 1 29.63 1.95 30.93
N ASN A 2 29.00 1.47 29.86
CA ASN A 2 29.51 0.66 28.77
C ASN A 2 28.88 1.13 27.45
N ASP A 3 29.73 1.56 26.52
CA ASP A 3 29.43 1.55 25.11
C ASP A 3 29.29 0.08 24.67
N GLN A 4 28.18 -0.25 24.03
CA GLN A 4 28.20 -1.30 23.02
C GLN A 4 27.44 -0.78 21.81
N GLN A 5 28.24 -0.40 20.83
CA GLN A 5 27.88 0.06 19.51
C GLN A 5 26.90 -0.92 18.87
N ASP A 6 25.74 -0.42 18.47
CA ASP A 6 24.95 -1.06 17.42
C ASP A 6 25.51 -0.57 16.08
N SER A 7 26.58 -1.23 15.63
CA SER A 7 27.17 -1.04 14.32
C SER A 7 26.46 -1.95 13.31
N GLY A 8 25.40 -1.44 12.69
CA GLY A 8 24.67 -2.11 11.61
C GLY A 8 24.19 -1.12 10.55
N THR A 9 24.97 -1.00 9.48
CA THR A 9 24.62 -0.48 8.13
C THR A 9 23.28 0.29 7.99
N GLY A 10 23.37 1.60 7.76
CA GLY A 10 22.22 2.42 7.37
C GLY A 10 21.64 2.02 6.01
N THR A 11 20.53 1.28 6.03
CA THR A 11 19.50 1.26 4.98
C THR A 11 18.16 1.36 5.70
N GLY A 12 17.52 2.54 5.67
CA GLY A 12 16.27 2.78 6.38
C GLY A 12 15.14 1.90 5.84
N GLY A 13 14.84 0.81 6.54
CA GLY A 13 13.72 -0.07 6.23
C GLY A 13 12.36 0.57 6.55
N TRP A 14 11.29 -0.11 6.17
CA TRP A 14 9.94 0.32 6.54
C TRP A 14 9.76 0.40 8.06
N THR A 15 9.04 1.43 8.50
CA THR A 15 8.73 1.65 9.93
C THR A 15 7.26 2.03 10.13
N GLY A 16 6.40 1.76 9.14
CA GLY A 16 4.98 2.12 9.19
C GLY A 16 4.25 1.32 10.27
N GLY A 17 4.54 0.03 10.37
CA GLY A 17 4.01 -0.84 11.41
C GLY A 17 4.48 -0.41 12.80
N GLN A 18 5.78 -0.14 12.97
CA GLN A 18 6.33 0.33 14.24
C GLN A 18 5.72 1.65 14.69
N ARG A 19 5.53 2.61 13.77
CA ARG A 19 4.89 3.89 14.11
C ARG A 19 3.41 3.74 14.50
N ALA A 20 2.70 2.77 13.91
CA ALA A 20 1.28 2.59 14.17
C ALA A 20 1.00 1.76 15.44
N PHE A 21 1.77 0.70 15.66
CA PHE A 21 1.46 -0.32 16.67
C PHE A 21 2.68 -0.88 17.41
N GLY A 22 3.85 -0.23 17.36
CA GLY A 22 5.08 -0.77 17.94
C GLY A 22 5.02 -1.02 19.45
N ASP A 23 4.33 -0.15 20.19
CA ASP A 23 4.14 -0.23 21.64
C ASP A 23 3.02 -1.21 22.05
N PHE A 24 1.99 -1.36 21.22
CA PHE A 24 0.82 -2.18 21.51
C PHE A 24 0.89 -3.61 20.95
N ALA A 25 1.36 -3.76 19.71
CA ALA A 25 1.40 -5.03 18.98
C ALA A 25 2.74 -5.17 18.20
N PRO A 26 3.88 -5.29 18.91
CA PRO A 26 5.22 -5.29 18.29
C PRO A 26 5.44 -6.42 17.27
N GLY A 27 4.79 -7.57 17.46
CA GLY A 27 4.85 -8.67 16.49
C GLY A 27 4.17 -8.33 15.16
N LEU A 28 3.01 -7.68 15.20
CA LEU A 28 2.32 -7.21 14.00
C LEU A 28 3.15 -6.14 13.29
N ALA A 29 3.69 -5.18 14.05
CA ALA A 29 4.57 -4.15 13.52
C ALA A 29 5.80 -4.75 12.82
N HIS A 30 6.43 -5.76 13.43
CA HIS A 30 7.53 -6.51 12.82
C HIS A 30 7.13 -7.17 11.48
N TYR A 31 6.00 -7.88 11.44
CA TYR A 31 5.56 -8.54 10.21
C TYR A 31 5.22 -7.54 9.10
N THR A 32 4.60 -6.41 9.44
CA THR A 32 4.31 -5.35 8.47
C THR A 32 5.60 -4.78 7.89
N ASP A 33 6.53 -4.36 8.73
CA ASP A 33 7.71 -3.65 8.26
C ASP A 33 8.72 -4.59 7.59
N ARG A 34 9.06 -5.69 8.25
CA ARG A 34 10.18 -6.55 7.83
C ARG A 34 9.79 -7.62 6.83
N VAL A 35 8.65 -8.27 7.03
CA VAL A 35 8.24 -9.40 6.18
C VAL A 35 7.42 -8.90 4.99
N LEU A 36 6.41 -8.07 5.23
CA LEU A 36 5.56 -7.59 4.15
C LEU A 36 6.33 -6.59 3.28
N PHE A 37 6.71 -5.43 3.81
CA PHE A 37 7.25 -4.35 2.98
C PHE A 37 8.74 -4.49 2.64
N ASP A 38 9.61 -4.82 3.59
CA ASP A 38 11.06 -4.96 3.30
C ASP A 38 11.41 -6.26 2.53
N GLU A 39 10.54 -7.28 2.54
CA GLU A 39 10.80 -8.56 1.85
C GLU A 39 9.80 -8.83 0.71
N VAL A 40 8.52 -9.09 0.99
CA VAL A 40 7.55 -9.53 -0.03
C VAL A 40 7.38 -8.50 -1.16
N TRP A 41 7.33 -7.21 -0.83
CA TRP A 41 7.22 -6.12 -1.80
C TRP A 41 8.49 -5.91 -2.64
N GLU A 42 9.66 -6.33 -2.15
CA GLU A 42 10.95 -6.20 -2.83
C GLU A 42 11.32 -7.41 -3.70
N ARG A 43 10.51 -8.48 -3.70
CA ARG A 43 10.78 -9.69 -4.49
C ARG A 43 10.83 -9.38 -6.00
N PRO A 44 11.93 -9.70 -6.70
CA PRO A 44 12.21 -9.18 -8.05
C PRO A 44 11.36 -9.80 -9.18
N GLY A 45 10.65 -10.90 -8.91
CA GLY A 45 9.84 -11.59 -9.92
C GLY A 45 8.58 -10.85 -10.39
N LEU A 46 8.22 -9.74 -9.72
CA LEU A 46 7.11 -8.88 -10.13
C LEU A 46 7.40 -7.44 -9.70
N ALA A 47 7.25 -6.50 -10.62
CA ALA A 47 7.52 -5.09 -10.38
C ALA A 47 6.58 -4.51 -9.31
N LYS A 48 7.05 -3.51 -8.55
CA LYS A 48 6.24 -2.83 -7.53
C LYS A 48 4.98 -2.18 -8.10
N ARG A 49 5.05 -1.66 -9.32
CA ARG A 49 3.90 -1.15 -10.07
C ARG A 49 2.79 -2.19 -10.14
N ASP A 50 3.13 -3.38 -10.63
CA ASP A 50 2.16 -4.45 -10.85
C ASP A 50 1.68 -5.06 -9.52
N ARG A 51 2.55 -5.17 -8.51
CA ARG A 51 2.16 -5.53 -7.14
C ARG A 51 1.13 -4.57 -6.57
N SER A 52 1.29 -3.28 -6.83
CA SER A 52 0.35 -2.25 -6.37
C SER A 52 -1.01 -2.39 -7.06
N LEU A 53 -1.03 -2.58 -8.38
CA LEU A 53 -2.27 -2.84 -9.12
C LEU A 53 -3.02 -4.08 -8.60
N ILE A 54 -2.29 -5.18 -8.36
CA ILE A 54 -2.88 -6.40 -7.80
C ILE A 54 -3.41 -6.17 -6.38
N THR A 55 -2.68 -5.42 -5.55
CA THR A 55 -3.10 -5.12 -4.18
C THR A 55 -4.37 -4.27 -4.17
N VAL A 56 -4.44 -3.22 -4.99
CA VAL A 56 -5.65 -2.39 -5.16
C VAL A 56 -6.82 -3.25 -5.62
N ALA A 57 -6.62 -4.12 -6.61
CA ALA A 57 -7.66 -5.02 -7.11
C ALA A 57 -8.16 -5.98 -6.01
N ALA A 58 -7.25 -6.57 -5.23
CA ALA A 58 -7.58 -7.48 -4.14
C ALA A 58 -8.35 -6.78 -3.01
N LEU A 59 -7.94 -5.57 -2.62
CA LEU A 59 -8.61 -4.79 -1.58
C LEU A 59 -10.02 -4.38 -2.02
N LEU A 60 -10.18 -3.89 -3.25
CA LEU A 60 -11.50 -3.60 -3.81
C LEU A 60 -12.37 -4.85 -3.83
N ALA A 61 -11.88 -5.96 -4.37
CA ALA A 61 -12.65 -7.20 -4.47
C ALA A 61 -13.05 -7.75 -3.09
N GLY A 62 -12.16 -7.65 -2.10
CA GLY A 62 -12.42 -8.00 -0.70
C GLY A 62 -13.38 -7.04 0.02
N GLY A 63 -13.54 -5.81 -0.46
CA GLY A 63 -14.34 -4.77 0.19
C GLY A 63 -13.61 -4.00 1.29
N ASN A 64 -12.28 -4.10 1.37
CA ASN A 64 -11.43 -3.44 2.36
C ASN A 64 -11.09 -2.01 1.89
N ILE A 65 -12.12 -1.19 1.70
CA ILE A 65 -12.03 0.13 1.06
C ILE A 65 -11.16 1.11 1.88
N GLU A 66 -11.14 0.96 3.20
CA GLU A 66 -10.33 1.77 4.11
C GLU A 66 -8.82 1.67 3.84
N GLN A 67 -8.36 0.52 3.33
CA GLN A 67 -6.94 0.32 2.98
C GLN A 67 -6.58 0.93 1.62
N LEU A 68 -7.57 1.21 0.76
CA LEU A 68 -7.31 1.73 -0.58
C LEU A 68 -6.68 3.12 -0.55
N ARG A 69 -6.93 3.95 0.47
CA ARG A 69 -6.32 5.29 0.56
C ARG A 69 -4.79 5.23 0.45
N PHE A 70 -4.17 4.40 1.29
CA PHE A 70 -2.72 4.22 1.28
C PHE A 70 -2.27 3.56 -0.03
N HIS A 71 -2.93 2.47 -0.45
CA HIS A 71 -2.47 1.70 -1.60
C HIS A 71 -2.68 2.37 -2.95
N LEU A 72 -3.62 3.30 -3.09
CA LEU A 72 -3.79 4.10 -4.31
C LEU A 72 -2.67 5.14 -4.47
N ALA A 73 -2.32 5.85 -3.40
CA ALA A 73 -1.16 6.74 -3.41
C ALA A 73 0.14 5.94 -3.64
N PHE A 74 0.32 4.84 -2.92
CA PHE A 74 1.49 3.98 -3.08
C PHE A 74 1.59 3.35 -4.48
N ALA A 75 0.46 3.07 -5.14
CA ALA A 75 0.46 2.61 -6.53
C ALA A 75 0.98 3.69 -7.49
N ARG A 76 0.61 4.96 -7.27
CA ARG A 76 1.14 6.09 -8.04
C ARG A 76 2.65 6.25 -7.85
N ASP A 77 3.11 6.20 -6.61
CA ASP A 77 4.55 6.29 -6.29
C ASP A 77 5.36 5.15 -6.95
N ASN A 78 4.73 3.98 -7.07
CA ASN A 78 5.32 2.82 -7.76
C ASN A 78 5.14 2.85 -9.29
N GLY A 79 4.56 3.90 -9.87
CA GLY A 79 4.51 4.14 -11.30
C GLY A 79 3.21 3.73 -12.00
N ALA A 80 2.13 3.42 -11.28
CA ALA A 80 0.81 3.28 -11.88
C ALA A 80 0.20 4.66 -12.14
N THR A 81 -0.42 4.85 -13.30
CA THR A 81 -1.12 6.10 -13.60
C THR A 81 -2.51 6.13 -12.96
N GLU A 82 -3.05 7.31 -12.68
CA GLU A 82 -4.43 7.45 -12.21
C GLU A 82 -5.42 6.86 -13.21
N GLN A 83 -5.17 7.03 -14.50
CA GLN A 83 -6.00 6.45 -15.56
C GLN A 83 -6.04 4.92 -15.46
N GLU A 84 -4.90 4.26 -15.26
CA GLU A 84 -4.86 2.80 -15.08
C GLU A 84 -5.60 2.34 -13.81
N LEU A 85 -5.51 3.10 -12.72
CA LEU A 85 -6.24 2.81 -11.48
C LEU A 85 -7.74 3.00 -11.65
N ILE A 86 -8.18 4.05 -12.34
CA ILE A 86 -9.59 4.30 -12.67
C ILE A 86 -10.15 3.18 -13.55
N GLU A 87 -9.41 2.77 -14.59
CA GLU A 87 -9.81 1.67 -15.47
C GLU A 87 -9.87 0.33 -14.72
N ALA A 88 -8.90 0.05 -13.83
CA ALA A 88 -8.93 -1.16 -13.02
C ALA A 88 -10.16 -1.21 -12.10
N ILE A 89 -10.49 -0.11 -11.41
CA ILE A 89 -11.68 -0.02 -10.55
C ILE A 89 -12.95 -0.19 -11.38
N THR A 90 -13.02 0.45 -12.55
CA THR A 90 -14.16 0.37 -13.47
C THR A 90 -14.35 -1.05 -13.99
N HIS A 91 -13.26 -1.70 -14.40
CA HIS A 91 -13.29 -3.09 -14.85
C HIS A 91 -13.77 -4.03 -13.73
N LEU A 92 -13.32 -3.82 -12.50
CA LEU A 92 -13.72 -4.62 -11.35
C LEU A 92 -15.18 -4.40 -10.93
N ALA A 93 -15.87 -3.33 -11.38
CA ALA A 93 -17.31 -3.19 -11.15
C ALA A 93 -18.10 -4.39 -11.69
N PHE A 94 -17.64 -4.99 -12.79
CA PHE A 94 -18.25 -6.16 -13.43
C PHE A 94 -17.93 -7.48 -12.71
N TYR A 95 -16.77 -7.60 -12.06
CA TYR A 95 -16.29 -8.86 -11.46
C TYR A 95 -16.41 -8.91 -9.93
N ALA A 96 -16.33 -7.77 -9.27
CA ALA A 96 -16.40 -7.63 -7.81
C ALA A 96 -17.70 -6.97 -7.33
N GLY A 97 -18.51 -6.44 -8.26
CA GLY A 97 -19.81 -5.83 -8.00
C GLY A 97 -19.77 -4.31 -7.89
N TRP A 98 -20.84 -3.70 -8.40
CA TRP A 98 -21.00 -2.25 -8.50
C TRP A 98 -20.83 -1.48 -7.17
N PRO A 99 -21.39 -1.92 -6.02
CA PRO A 99 -21.26 -1.18 -4.77
C PRO A 99 -19.82 -1.00 -4.28
N LYS A 100 -18.99 -2.04 -4.45
CA LYS A 100 -17.57 -2.00 -4.06
C LYS A 100 -16.79 -1.07 -4.97
N ALA A 101 -17.04 -1.14 -6.28
CA ALA A 101 -16.39 -0.26 -7.25
C ALA A 101 -16.76 1.22 -7.04
N MET A 102 -18.04 1.53 -6.75
CA MET A 102 -18.45 2.91 -6.42
C MET A 102 -17.75 3.45 -5.19
N SER A 103 -17.63 2.64 -4.14
CA SER A 103 -16.93 3.02 -2.90
C SER A 103 -15.43 3.22 -3.14
N ALA A 104 -14.80 2.34 -3.92
CA ALA A 104 -13.40 2.47 -4.31
C ALA A 104 -13.15 3.70 -5.20
N MET A 105 -14.05 3.99 -6.14
CA MET A 105 -13.94 5.16 -7.03
C MET A 105 -14.08 6.48 -6.26
N ALA A 106 -14.97 6.51 -5.25
CA ALA A 106 -15.07 7.67 -4.35
C ALA A 106 -13.76 7.91 -3.59
N MET A 107 -13.15 6.85 -3.03
CA MET A 107 -11.84 6.93 -2.38
C MET A 107 -10.75 7.40 -3.35
N ALA A 108 -10.72 6.87 -4.58
CA ALA A 108 -9.76 7.27 -5.60
C ALA A 108 -9.88 8.75 -5.95
N LYS A 109 -11.11 9.25 -6.13
CA LYS A 109 -11.36 10.67 -6.40
C LYS A 109 -10.80 11.57 -5.29
N GLU A 110 -10.95 11.19 -4.02
CA GLU A 110 -10.40 11.96 -2.89
C GLU A 110 -8.86 11.95 -2.88
N VAL A 111 -8.25 10.79 -3.10
CA VAL A 111 -6.78 10.63 -3.09
C VAL A 111 -6.14 11.40 -4.24
N PHE A 112 -6.71 11.34 -5.43
CA PHE A 112 -6.14 11.98 -6.62
C PHE A 112 -6.27 13.50 -6.56
N ALA A 113 -7.41 14.03 -6.10
CA ALA A 113 -7.58 15.47 -5.92
C ALA A 113 -6.62 16.10 -4.89
N ALA A 114 -6.15 15.33 -3.90
CA ALA A 114 -5.16 15.81 -2.93
C ALA A 114 -3.73 15.91 -3.50
N GLY A 115 -3.43 15.19 -4.57
CA GLY A 115 -2.09 15.18 -5.21
C GLY A 115 -1.86 16.30 -6.22
N ASP A 116 -2.89 17.04 -6.61
CA ASP A 116 -2.81 18.16 -7.57
C ASP A 116 -2.58 19.53 -6.88
N GLY A 117 -2.37 19.53 -5.56
CA GLY A 117 -2.28 20.71 -4.71
C GLY A 117 -0.88 21.10 -4.21
N GLU A 118 0.19 20.49 -4.73
CA GLU A 118 1.59 20.88 -4.45
C GLU A 118 2.26 21.54 -5.66
#